data_AF-A0A951NJQ9-F1
#
_entry.id   AF-A0A951NJQ9-F1
#
_cell.length_a   1.000
_cell.length_b   1.000
_cell.length_c   1.000
_cell.angle_alpha   90.00
_cell.angle_beta   90.00
_cell.angle_gamma   90.00
#
_symmetry.space_group_name_H-M   'P 1'
#
loop_
_entity.id
_entity.type
_entity.pdbx_description
1 polymer ?
#
loop_
_entity_poly.entity_id
_entity_poly.type
_entity_poly.pdbx_seq_one_letter_code
_entity_poly.pdbx_strand_id
1 'polypeptide(L)'
;MGGEAKQFRRLESRPTLCWAALPLLESLAGPLVVVLPEDRLEEAERLLIAHLPEAREKIRAVPGGVRRRDSVRAALEAIEGVETVLVHDAVRPFASAALVTRVGARAAEGRAVVPALRVRDTLKEIDDGRVVRTLDRERLVAVQTPQGFPLQVLRSAHEADDGDATDDAALVERLGHPVTWVEGERMNRKLTDPEDWAWAEEAVAAGRVRWRQEVW
;
A
#
# COMPACT_ATOMS: atom_id res chain seq x y z
N MET A 1 0.47 24.69 11.74
CA MET A 1 0.26 24.98 10.29
C MET A 1 -0.01 23.66 9.60
N GLY A 2 -1.26 23.19 9.65
CA GLY A 2 -1.64 21.87 9.15
C GLY A 2 -2.05 21.95 7.69
N GLY A 3 -1.19 21.48 6.79
CA GLY A 3 -1.60 21.19 5.41
C GLY A 3 -2.61 20.04 5.39
N GLU A 4 -3.40 19.95 4.32
CA GLU A 4 -4.28 18.82 4.07
C GLU A 4 -3.49 17.50 4.16
N ALA A 5 -4.04 16.50 4.87
CA ALA A 5 -3.37 15.21 5.00
C ALA A 5 -3.20 14.57 3.60
N LYS A 6 -2.01 14.02 3.34
CA LYS A 6 -1.59 13.57 1.99
C LYS A 6 -2.62 12.66 1.31
N GLN A 7 -3.24 11.75 2.05
CA GLN A 7 -4.26 10.84 1.53
C GLN A 7 -5.54 11.53 1.03
N PHE A 8 -5.84 12.75 1.51
CA PHE A 8 -7.03 13.52 1.08
C PHE A 8 -6.72 14.52 -0.03
N ARG A 9 -5.44 14.85 -0.25
CA ARG A 9 -5.02 15.68 -1.38
C ARG A 9 -5.59 15.11 -2.69
N ARG A 10 -6.11 15.98 -3.52
CA ARG A 10 -6.80 15.60 -4.76
C ARG A 10 -5.84 15.45 -5.93
N LEU A 11 -6.10 14.42 -6.73
CA LEU A 11 -5.60 14.26 -8.09
C LEU A 11 -6.82 14.42 -9.01
N GLU A 12 -6.79 15.47 -9.85
CA GLU A 12 -8.00 16.08 -10.44
C GLU A 12 -9.03 16.42 -9.34
N SER A 13 -10.26 15.90 -9.46
CA SER A 13 -11.36 16.12 -8.53
C SER A 13 -11.47 15.04 -7.46
N ARG A 14 -10.56 14.04 -7.41
CA ARG A 14 -10.71 12.85 -6.57
C ARG A 14 -9.59 12.76 -5.51
N PRO A 15 -9.92 12.46 -4.25
CA PRO A 15 -8.91 12.23 -3.21
C PRO A 15 -7.96 11.09 -3.57
N THR A 16 -6.68 11.23 -3.22
CA THR A 16 -5.65 10.21 -3.44
C THR A 16 -6.02 8.85 -2.84
N LEU A 17 -6.67 8.85 -1.67
CA LEU A 17 -7.22 7.65 -1.03
C LEU A 17 -8.17 6.87 -1.95
N CYS A 18 -9.04 7.57 -2.69
CA CYS A 18 -9.98 6.93 -3.61
C CYS A 18 -9.24 6.25 -4.77
N TRP A 19 -8.18 6.88 -5.28
CA TRP A 19 -7.33 6.30 -6.34
C TRP A 19 -6.63 5.03 -5.87
N ALA A 20 -6.09 5.03 -4.64
CA ALA A 20 -5.47 3.84 -4.06
C ALA A 20 -6.48 2.71 -3.74
N ALA A 21 -7.71 3.07 -3.35
CA ALA A 21 -8.76 2.12 -2.98
C ALA A 21 -9.39 1.40 -4.20
N LEU A 22 -9.56 2.12 -5.30
CA LEU A 22 -10.24 1.63 -6.51
C LEU A 22 -9.74 0.26 -7.01
N PRO A 23 -8.44 0.07 -7.32
CA PRO A 23 -7.94 -1.19 -7.86
C PRO A 23 -8.07 -2.34 -6.86
N LEU A 24 -8.03 -2.06 -5.55
CA LEU A 24 -8.24 -3.05 -4.49
C LEU A 24 -9.69 -3.54 -4.48
N LEU A 25 -10.64 -2.62 -4.51
CA LEU A 25 -12.07 -2.92 -4.46
C LEU A 25 -12.59 -3.61 -5.72
N GLU A 26 -12.02 -3.27 -6.88
CA GLU A 26 -12.37 -3.89 -8.17
C GLU A 26 -11.73 -5.28 -8.35
N SER A 27 -10.53 -5.49 -7.82
CA SER A 27 -9.80 -6.76 -8.02
C SER A 27 -10.05 -7.81 -6.95
N LEU A 28 -10.55 -7.41 -5.77
CA LEU A 28 -10.69 -8.29 -4.61
C LEU A 28 -12.16 -8.40 -4.15
N ALA A 29 -12.52 -9.61 -3.72
CA ALA A 29 -13.86 -9.88 -3.19
C ALA A 29 -14.07 -9.35 -1.75
N GLY A 30 -12.99 -9.34 -0.95
CA GLY A 30 -13.03 -9.01 0.47
C GLY A 30 -13.30 -7.53 0.79
N PRO A 31 -13.48 -7.22 2.09
CA PRO A 31 -13.69 -5.84 2.53
C PRO A 31 -12.42 -5.00 2.39
N LEU A 32 -12.59 -3.69 2.23
CA LEU A 32 -11.54 -2.70 2.35
C LEU A 32 -11.63 -2.07 3.75
N VAL A 33 -10.60 -2.29 4.56
CA VAL A 33 -10.45 -1.61 5.85
C VAL A 33 -9.47 -0.46 5.70
N VAL A 34 -9.95 0.76 5.95
CA VAL A 34 -9.15 1.98 5.89
C VAL A 34 -8.85 2.43 7.31
N VAL A 35 -7.56 2.65 7.59
CA VAL A 35 -7.12 3.02 8.94
C VAL A 35 -6.61 4.44 8.96
N LEU A 36 -7.21 5.28 9.80
CA LEU A 36 -6.96 6.72 9.88
C LEU A 36 -7.10 7.21 11.32
N PRO A 37 -6.62 8.42 11.65
CA PRO A 37 -6.97 9.10 12.89
C PRO A 37 -8.49 9.17 13.08
N GLU A 38 -8.95 9.05 14.32
CA GLU A 38 -10.39 8.98 14.68
C GLU A 38 -11.20 10.16 14.14
N ASP A 39 -10.63 11.37 14.15
CA ASP A 39 -11.24 12.61 13.63
C ASP A 39 -11.38 12.64 12.10
N ARG A 40 -10.87 11.63 11.39
CA ARG A 40 -10.88 11.53 9.92
C ARG A 40 -11.68 10.35 9.37
N LEU A 41 -12.23 9.49 10.23
CA LEU A 41 -12.94 8.28 9.80
C LEU A 41 -14.19 8.65 8.98
N GLU A 42 -15.04 9.52 9.52
CA GLU A 42 -16.26 9.96 8.84
C GLU A 42 -15.97 10.66 7.50
N GLU A 43 -14.91 11.47 7.45
CA GLU A 43 -14.48 12.16 6.23
C GLU A 43 -14.03 11.16 5.16
N ALA A 44 -13.25 10.14 5.54
CA ALA A 44 -12.77 9.12 4.62
C ALA A 44 -13.88 8.22 4.09
N GLU A 45 -14.78 7.73 4.95
CA GLU A 45 -15.93 6.93 4.52
C GLU A 45 -16.83 7.72 3.58
N ARG A 46 -17.15 8.97 3.93
CA ARG A 46 -17.94 9.86 3.07
C ARG A 46 -17.30 10.04 1.69
N LEU A 47 -15.99 10.30 1.63
CA LEU A 47 -15.28 10.49 0.37
C LEU A 47 -15.20 9.20 -0.46
N LEU A 48 -14.90 8.06 0.17
CA LEU A 48 -14.87 6.77 -0.49
C LEU A 48 -16.23 6.39 -1.06
N ILE A 49 -17.31 6.52 -0.27
CA ILE A 49 -18.67 6.22 -0.71
C ILE A 49 -19.12 7.18 -1.83
N ALA A 50 -18.75 8.47 -1.74
CA ALA A 50 -19.10 9.44 -2.78
C ALA A 50 -18.44 9.14 -4.14
N HIS A 51 -17.24 8.57 -4.15
CA HIS A 51 -16.49 8.28 -5.38
C HIS A 51 -16.54 6.81 -5.81
N LEU A 52 -16.94 5.90 -4.92
CA LEU A 52 -17.01 4.44 -5.10
C LEU A 52 -18.33 3.88 -4.49
N PRO A 53 -19.51 4.41 -4.87
CA PRO A 53 -20.78 4.06 -4.21
C PRO A 53 -21.14 2.57 -4.29
N GLU A 54 -20.73 1.88 -5.36
CA GLU A 54 -20.94 0.44 -5.54
C GLU A 54 -20.18 -0.42 -4.53
N ALA A 55 -19.14 0.12 -3.91
CA ALA A 55 -18.31 -0.56 -2.92
C ALA A 55 -18.71 -0.23 -1.48
N ARG A 56 -19.80 0.52 -1.25
CA ARG A 56 -20.22 0.99 0.07
C ARG A 56 -20.22 -0.12 1.13
N GLU A 57 -20.80 -1.28 0.82
CA GLU A 57 -20.91 -2.42 1.75
C GLU A 57 -19.57 -3.12 2.03
N LYS A 58 -18.53 -2.86 1.22
CA LYS A 58 -17.17 -3.39 1.41
C LYS A 58 -16.28 -2.46 2.22
N ILE A 59 -16.61 -1.18 2.33
CA ILE A 59 -15.75 -0.17 2.95
C ILE A 59 -16.01 -0.12 4.46
N ARG A 60 -14.92 -0.13 5.24
CA ARG A 60 -14.95 0.06 6.70
C ARG A 60 -13.81 0.98 7.09
N ALA A 61 -14.08 2.01 7.88
CA ALA A 61 -13.01 2.80 8.51
C ALA A 61 -12.83 2.39 9.97
N VAL A 62 -11.57 2.27 10.41
CA VAL A 62 -11.23 1.95 11.81
C VAL A 62 -10.18 2.93 12.33
N PRO A 63 -10.22 3.28 13.64
CA PRO A 63 -9.22 4.15 14.23
C PRO A 63 -7.83 3.50 14.18
N GLY A 64 -6.85 4.27 13.73
CA GLY A 64 -5.45 3.89 13.75
C GLY A 64 -4.78 4.13 15.10
N GLY A 65 -3.59 3.55 15.26
CA GLY A 65 -2.73 3.81 16.41
C GLY A 65 -1.69 4.90 16.13
N VAL A 66 -0.80 5.12 17.11
CA VAL A 66 0.24 6.15 17.04
C VAL A 66 1.28 5.84 15.96
N ARG A 67 1.66 4.57 15.82
CA ARG A 67 2.63 4.10 14.80
C ARG A 67 1.90 3.41 13.64
N ARG A 68 2.54 3.34 12.47
CA ARG A 68 2.02 2.61 11.29
C ARG A 68 1.63 1.16 11.65
N ARG A 69 2.47 0.47 12.44
CA ARG A 69 2.19 -0.90 12.91
C ARG A 69 0.92 -1.00 13.74
N ASP A 70 0.69 -0.06 14.66
CA ASP A 70 -0.47 -0.08 15.55
C ASP A 70 -1.76 0.10 14.72
N SER A 71 -1.69 0.94 13.68
CA SER A 71 -2.76 1.09 12.69
C SER A 71 -3.01 -0.20 11.88
N VAL A 72 -1.96 -0.88 11.40
CA VAL A 72 -2.15 -2.16 10.69
C VAL A 72 -2.74 -3.21 11.63
N ARG A 73 -2.26 -3.32 12.87
CA ARG A 73 -2.82 -4.25 13.87
C ARG A 73 -4.30 -4.01 14.12
N ALA A 74 -4.72 -2.76 14.32
CA ALA A 74 -6.14 -2.42 14.45
C ALA A 74 -6.97 -2.82 13.21
N ALA A 75 -6.41 -2.67 12.01
CA ALA A 75 -7.04 -3.16 10.78
C ALA A 75 -7.21 -4.69 10.78
N LEU A 76 -6.15 -5.41 11.18
CA LEU A 76 -6.15 -6.87 11.20
C LEU A 76 -7.12 -7.45 12.23
N GLU A 77 -7.34 -6.77 13.34
CA GLU A 77 -8.36 -7.14 14.35
C GLU A 77 -9.78 -6.96 13.81
N ALA A 78 -10.02 -5.96 12.96
CA ALA A 78 -11.33 -5.70 12.35
C ALA A 78 -11.68 -6.61 11.15
N ILE A 79 -10.73 -7.42 10.67
CA ILE A 79 -10.90 -8.29 9.51
C ILE A 79 -11.29 -9.71 9.96
N GLU A 80 -12.40 -10.21 9.44
CA GLU A 80 -12.88 -11.57 9.67
C GLU A 80 -13.28 -12.26 8.36
N GLY A 81 -13.33 -13.59 8.36
CA GLY A 81 -13.84 -14.37 7.22
C GLY A 81 -12.95 -14.38 5.98
N VAL A 82 -11.67 -14.03 6.10
CA VAL A 82 -10.68 -14.09 5.00
C VAL A 82 -9.42 -14.84 5.45
N GLU A 83 -8.77 -15.50 4.50
CA GLU A 83 -7.52 -16.25 4.76
C GLU A 83 -6.27 -15.45 4.36
N THR A 84 -6.44 -14.43 3.52
CA THR A 84 -5.37 -13.64 2.92
C THR A 84 -5.71 -12.16 3.05
N VAL A 85 -4.70 -11.33 3.29
CA VAL A 85 -4.84 -9.88 3.41
C VAL A 85 -3.80 -9.17 2.54
N LEU A 86 -4.21 -8.04 1.95
CA LEU A 86 -3.30 -7.11 1.26
C LEU A 86 -3.21 -5.81 2.06
N VAL A 87 -2.00 -5.35 2.34
CA VAL A 87 -1.72 -4.06 2.99
C VAL A 87 -1.22 -3.06 1.94
N HIS A 88 -1.87 -1.92 1.82
CA HIS A 88 -1.58 -0.93 0.79
C HIS A 88 -1.48 0.50 1.34
N ASP A 89 -0.46 1.24 0.92
CA ASP A 89 -0.29 2.65 1.27
C ASP A 89 -1.32 3.52 0.51
N ALA A 90 -2.12 4.30 1.23
CA ALA A 90 -3.11 5.22 0.64
C ALA A 90 -2.50 6.31 -0.27
N VAL A 91 -1.18 6.52 -0.20
CA VAL A 91 -0.42 7.48 -1.02
C VAL A 91 0.27 6.82 -2.23
N ARG A 92 -0.17 5.63 -2.65
CA ARG A 92 0.20 4.98 -3.91
C ARG A 92 -1.02 4.89 -4.85
N PRO A 93 -1.46 6.01 -5.43
CA PRO A 93 -2.75 6.08 -6.12
C PRO A 93 -2.84 5.27 -7.42
N PHE A 94 -1.72 4.78 -7.95
CA PHE A 94 -1.65 4.25 -9.32
C PHE A 94 -1.21 2.79 -9.39
N ALA A 95 -1.47 2.00 -8.35
CA ALA A 95 -1.38 0.54 -8.47
C ALA A 95 -2.44 0.04 -9.47
N SER A 96 -2.05 -0.76 -10.46
CA SER A 96 -3.04 -1.31 -11.39
C SER A 96 -3.84 -2.48 -10.79
N ALA A 97 -5.03 -2.74 -11.34
CA ALA A 97 -5.79 -3.96 -11.02
C ALA A 97 -4.99 -5.25 -11.31
N ALA A 98 -4.13 -5.22 -12.35
CA ALA A 98 -3.26 -6.35 -12.68
C ALA A 98 -2.17 -6.59 -11.62
N LEU A 99 -1.63 -5.52 -11.02
CA LEU A 99 -0.70 -5.61 -9.89
C LEU A 99 -1.41 -6.20 -8.67
N VAL A 100 -2.57 -5.66 -8.30
CA VAL A 100 -3.36 -6.15 -7.17
C VAL A 100 -3.69 -7.63 -7.33
N THR A 101 -4.22 -8.02 -8.49
CA THR A 101 -4.55 -9.42 -8.80
C THR A 101 -3.32 -10.33 -8.70
N ARG A 102 -2.17 -9.89 -9.22
CA ARG A 102 -0.92 -10.66 -9.18
C ARG A 102 -0.42 -10.88 -7.75
N VAL A 103 -0.46 -9.85 -6.91
CA VAL A 103 -0.10 -9.96 -5.49
C VAL A 103 -1.11 -10.86 -4.76
N GLY A 104 -2.41 -10.62 -4.95
CA GLY A 104 -3.49 -11.39 -4.33
C GLY A 104 -3.43 -12.89 -4.66
N ALA A 105 -3.22 -13.24 -5.93
CA ALA A 105 -3.09 -14.63 -6.36
C ALA A 105 -1.92 -15.34 -5.67
N ARG A 106 -0.76 -14.68 -5.55
CA ARG A 106 0.41 -15.26 -4.87
C ARG A 106 0.21 -15.39 -3.37
N ALA A 107 -0.47 -14.42 -2.76
CA ALA A 107 -0.79 -14.48 -1.35
C ALA A 107 -1.78 -15.62 -1.03
N ALA A 108 -2.76 -15.85 -1.91
CA ALA A 108 -3.70 -16.96 -1.83
C ALA A 108 -3.05 -18.36 -1.97
N GLU A 109 -1.83 -18.45 -2.53
CA GLU A 109 -1.02 -19.69 -2.49
C GLU A 109 -0.37 -19.94 -1.10
N GLY A 110 -0.70 -19.13 -0.09
CA GLY A 110 -0.11 -19.22 1.25
C GLY A 110 1.27 -18.55 1.37
N ARG A 111 1.62 -17.63 0.47
CA ARG A 111 2.93 -16.95 0.43
C ARG A 111 2.84 -15.52 0.94
N ALA A 112 3.82 -15.09 1.72
CA ALA A 112 4.07 -13.66 1.87
C ALA A 112 4.71 -13.13 0.57
N VAL A 113 4.18 -12.03 0.03
CA VAL A 113 4.56 -11.52 -1.28
C VAL A 113 4.60 -10.00 -1.33
N VAL A 114 5.66 -9.46 -1.91
CA VAL A 114 5.82 -8.03 -2.15
C VAL A 114 5.97 -7.71 -3.65
N PRO A 115 5.31 -6.69 -4.18
CA PRO A 115 5.64 -6.15 -5.49
C PRO A 115 6.92 -5.33 -5.38
N ALA A 116 7.83 -5.47 -6.33
CA ALA A 116 9.10 -4.74 -6.27
C ALA A 116 9.66 -4.43 -7.66
N LEU A 117 10.47 -3.38 -7.75
CA LEU A 117 11.19 -3.00 -8.96
C LEU A 117 12.69 -3.29 -8.80
N ARG A 118 13.34 -3.77 -9.85
CA ARG A 118 14.80 -3.87 -9.87
C ARG A 118 15.46 -2.50 -9.66
N VAL A 119 16.49 -2.48 -8.82
CA VAL A 119 17.30 -1.28 -8.57
C VAL A 119 18.08 -0.93 -9.83
N ARG A 120 18.02 0.34 -10.25
CA ARG A 120 18.75 0.84 -11.42
C ARG A 120 20.09 1.46 -11.05
N ASP A 121 20.07 2.28 -10.01
CA ASP A 121 21.24 3.03 -9.56
C ASP A 121 22.22 2.13 -8.80
N THR A 122 23.48 2.56 -8.75
CA THR A 122 24.46 1.91 -7.88
C THR A 122 24.16 2.24 -6.43
N LEU A 123 23.90 1.22 -5.61
CA LEU A 123 23.69 1.40 -4.18
C LEU A 123 24.99 1.23 -3.40
N LYS A 124 25.21 2.14 -2.45
CA LYS A 124 26.32 2.11 -1.50
C LYS A 124 25.77 1.85 -0.11
N GLU A 125 26.39 0.93 0.61
CA GLU A 125 26.25 0.85 2.06
C GLU A 125 27.14 1.93 2.66
N ILE A 126 26.58 2.74 3.56
CA ILE A 126 27.29 3.85 4.21
C ILE A 126 27.27 3.68 5.72
N ASP A 127 28.33 4.15 6.37
CA ASP A 127 28.46 4.25 7.82
C ASP A 127 29.33 5.46 8.16
N ASP A 128 28.91 6.26 9.14
CA ASP A 128 29.57 7.50 9.59
C ASP A 128 30.12 8.39 8.44
N GLY A 129 29.26 8.67 7.45
CA GLY A 129 29.60 9.52 6.30
C GLY A 129 30.56 8.90 5.27
N ARG A 130 30.91 7.62 5.41
CA ARG A 130 31.82 6.90 4.52
C ARG A 130 31.09 5.78 3.79
N VAL A 131 31.56 5.48 2.57
CA VAL A 131 31.12 4.30 1.82
C VAL A 131 31.80 3.07 2.40
N VAL A 132 31.02 2.13 2.95
CA VAL A 132 31.48 0.83 3.45
C VAL A 132 31.72 -0.12 2.28
N ARG A 133 30.73 -0.26 1.39
CA ARG A 133 30.84 -1.08 0.18
C ARG A 133 29.80 -0.70 -0.88
N THR A 134 30.01 -1.23 -2.08
CA THR A 134 29.00 -1.20 -3.15
C THR A 134 28.18 -2.48 -3.07
N LEU A 135 26.85 -2.36 -3.09
CA LEU A 135 25.96 -3.51 -3.09
C LEU A 135 25.76 -4.05 -4.51
N ASP A 136 25.61 -5.36 -4.63
CA ASP A 136 25.26 -6.01 -5.90
C ASP A 136 23.78 -5.76 -6.22
N ARG A 137 23.53 -4.76 -7.09
CA ARG A 137 22.17 -4.36 -7.47
C ARG A 137 21.35 -5.47 -8.13
N GLU A 138 21.99 -6.49 -8.72
CA GLU A 138 21.27 -7.61 -9.36
C GLU A 138 20.54 -8.48 -8.34
N ARG A 139 20.92 -8.37 -7.06
CA ARG A 139 20.30 -9.05 -5.92
C ARG A 139 19.38 -8.14 -5.11
N LEU A 140 19.10 -6.93 -5.58
CA LEU A 140 18.32 -5.93 -4.86
C LEU A 140 17.07 -5.51 -5.62
N VAL A 141 16.01 -5.26 -4.86
CA VAL A 141 14.73 -4.74 -5.35
C VAL A 141 14.24 -3.62 -4.44
N ALA A 142 13.56 -2.63 -5.02
CA ALA A 142 12.84 -1.58 -4.31
C ALA A 142 11.38 -2.00 -4.14
N VAL A 143 10.99 -2.26 -2.89
CA VAL A 143 9.67 -2.79 -2.53
C VAL A 143 8.56 -1.73 -2.66
N GLN A 144 7.37 -2.18 -3.05
CA GLN A 144 6.15 -1.41 -3.17
C GLN A 144 5.02 -2.06 -2.36
N THR A 145 3.86 -1.41 -2.32
CA THR A 145 2.59 -2.02 -1.87
C THR A 145 1.61 -2.06 -3.05
N PRO A 146 0.58 -2.93 -3.08
CA PRO A 146 0.08 -3.75 -1.98
C PRO A 146 1.02 -4.92 -1.65
N GLN A 147 1.24 -5.19 -0.38
CA GLN A 147 1.93 -6.40 0.08
C GLN A 147 0.88 -7.44 0.48
N GLY A 148 1.04 -8.69 0.08
CA GLY A 148 0.07 -9.76 0.32
C GLY A 148 0.59 -10.81 1.29
N PHE A 149 -0.27 -11.27 2.19
CA PHE A 149 0.11 -12.23 3.24
C PHE A 149 -1.02 -13.20 3.58
N PRO A 150 -0.72 -14.44 3.99
CA PRO A 150 -1.65 -15.23 4.79
C PRO A 150 -2.01 -14.45 6.06
N LEU A 151 -3.30 -14.31 6.35
CA LEU A 151 -3.79 -13.46 7.44
C LEU A 151 -3.15 -13.84 8.79
N GLN A 152 -3.09 -15.13 9.09
CA GLN A 152 -2.55 -15.62 10.36
C GLN A 152 -1.05 -15.36 10.48
N VAL A 153 -0.29 -15.45 9.38
CA VAL A 153 1.15 -15.15 9.39
C VAL A 153 1.37 -13.68 9.72
N LEU A 154 0.59 -12.77 9.10
CA LEU A 154 0.74 -11.35 9.35
C LEU A 154 0.28 -10.96 10.76
N ARG A 155 -0.79 -11.57 11.28
CA ARG A 155 -1.21 -11.38 12.68
C ARG A 155 -0.11 -11.78 13.66
N SER A 156 0.42 -12.99 13.52
CA SER A 156 1.54 -13.45 14.37
C SER A 156 2.75 -12.52 14.29
N ALA A 157 3.06 -11.99 13.09
CA ALA A 157 4.18 -11.06 12.90
C ALA A 157 3.99 -9.73 13.66
N HIS A 158 2.76 -9.20 13.70
CA HIS A 158 2.43 -7.99 14.45
C HIS A 158 2.32 -8.23 15.97
N GLU A 159 2.01 -9.46 16.41
CA GLU A 159 1.96 -9.84 17.82
C GLU A 159 3.35 -10.09 18.43
N ALA A 160 4.27 -10.70 17.67
CA ALA A 160 5.54 -11.20 18.18
C ALA A 160 6.66 -10.14 18.27
N ASP A 161 6.58 -9.09 17.48
CA ASP A 161 7.65 -8.09 17.37
C ASP A 161 7.10 -6.71 17.74
N ASP A 162 7.72 -6.03 18.71
CA ASP A 162 7.39 -4.66 19.15
C ASP A 162 8.28 -3.55 18.57
N GLY A 163 9.28 -3.93 17.77
CA GLY A 163 10.22 -3.04 17.12
C GLY A 163 9.66 -2.30 15.91
N ASP A 164 10.41 -1.30 15.47
CA ASP A 164 10.11 -0.58 14.23
C ASP A 164 10.48 -1.44 13.02
N ALA A 165 9.55 -1.49 12.07
CA ALA A 165 9.74 -2.14 10.77
C ALA A 165 9.37 -1.16 9.67
N THR A 166 10.15 -1.16 8.59
CA THR A 166 9.95 -0.26 7.45
C THR A 166 8.72 -0.63 6.63
N ASP A 167 8.32 -1.90 6.66
CA ASP A 167 7.12 -2.44 6.04
C ASP A 167 6.65 -3.72 6.77
N ASP A 168 5.52 -4.27 6.33
CA ASP A 168 4.92 -5.46 6.94
C ASP A 168 5.69 -6.74 6.59
N ALA A 169 6.31 -6.78 5.42
CA ALA A 169 7.17 -7.88 5.00
C ALA A 169 8.35 -8.09 5.94
N ALA A 170 9.00 -7.01 6.41
CA ALA A 170 10.10 -7.11 7.37
C ALA A 170 9.69 -7.79 8.69
N LEU A 171 8.46 -7.59 9.17
CA LEU A 171 7.96 -8.29 10.37
C LEU A 171 7.80 -9.79 10.10
N VAL A 172 7.28 -10.14 8.93
CA VAL A 172 7.12 -11.54 8.51
C VAL A 172 8.48 -12.24 8.35
N GLU A 173 9.47 -11.55 7.77
CA GLU A 173 10.85 -12.06 7.63
C GLU A 173 11.50 -12.34 8.99
N ARG A 174 11.28 -11.48 9.98
CA ARG A 174 11.82 -11.66 11.35
C ARG A 174 11.26 -12.89 12.05
N LEU A 175 10.04 -13.31 11.71
CA LEU A 175 9.47 -14.58 12.15
C LEU A 175 10.01 -15.81 11.39
N GLY A 176 10.94 -15.62 10.45
CA GLY A 176 11.52 -16.69 9.65
C GLY A 176 10.63 -17.18 8.51
N HIS A 177 9.51 -16.49 8.24
CA HIS A 177 8.67 -16.80 7.09
C HIS A 177 9.30 -16.23 5.82
N PRO A 178 9.38 -17.02 4.73
CA PRO A 178 9.93 -16.53 3.47
C PRO A 178 8.99 -15.50 2.83
N VAL A 179 9.56 -14.35 2.46
CA VAL A 179 8.88 -13.36 1.61
C VAL A 179 9.34 -13.54 0.17
N THR A 180 8.37 -13.71 -0.73
CA THR A 180 8.60 -13.78 -2.18
C THR A 180 8.30 -12.43 -2.82
N TRP A 181 8.72 -12.23 -4.07
CA TRP A 181 8.45 -11.00 -4.79
C TRP A 181 7.81 -11.27 -6.15
N VAL A 182 7.08 -10.27 -6.64
CA VAL A 182 6.54 -10.20 -8.00
C VAL A 182 6.96 -8.89 -8.64
N GLU A 183 6.97 -8.83 -9.97
CA GLU A 183 7.29 -7.58 -10.68
C GLU A 183 6.28 -6.48 -10.29
N GLY A 184 6.81 -5.36 -9.82
CA GLY A 184 6.07 -4.16 -9.47
C GLY A 184 5.75 -3.27 -10.68
N GLU A 185 5.37 -2.03 -10.43
CA GLU A 185 4.99 -1.09 -11.48
C GLU A 185 5.61 0.28 -11.28
N ARG A 186 6.15 0.87 -12.36
CA ARG A 186 6.78 2.20 -12.28
C ARG A 186 5.78 3.30 -11.93
N MET A 187 4.54 3.16 -12.38
CA MET A 187 3.47 4.12 -12.07
C MET A 187 3.03 4.01 -10.61
N ASN A 188 3.23 2.87 -9.94
CA ASN A 188 2.89 2.64 -8.53
C ASN A 188 3.87 3.34 -7.55
N ARG A 189 4.16 4.61 -7.82
CA ARG A 189 5.04 5.48 -7.03
C ARG A 189 4.34 5.91 -5.75
N LYS A 190 5.10 5.96 -4.66
CA LYS A 190 4.64 6.53 -3.38
C LYS A 190 4.74 8.06 -3.46
N LEU A 191 3.66 8.76 -3.15
CA LEU A 191 3.64 10.22 -3.13
C LEU A 191 4.06 10.73 -1.76
N THR A 192 5.31 11.14 -1.64
CA THR A 192 5.94 11.56 -0.38
C THR A 192 6.29 13.04 -0.43
N ASP A 193 7.01 13.46 -1.45
CA ASP A 193 7.59 14.79 -1.58
C ASP A 193 6.86 15.64 -2.63
N PRO A 194 6.99 16.98 -2.61
CA PRO A 194 6.30 17.86 -3.56
C PRO A 194 6.50 17.48 -5.03
N GLU A 195 7.69 17.00 -5.40
CA GLU A 195 8.00 16.51 -6.74
C GLU A 195 7.21 15.26 -7.14
N ASP A 196 6.91 14.37 -6.19
CA ASP A 196 6.06 13.21 -6.45
C ASP A 196 4.65 13.65 -6.83
N TRP A 197 4.14 14.67 -6.14
CA TRP A 197 2.81 15.20 -6.40
C TRP A 197 2.72 15.90 -7.74
N ALA A 198 3.70 16.74 -8.09
CA ALA A 198 3.77 17.36 -9.40
C ALA A 198 3.84 16.30 -10.52
N TRP A 199 4.62 15.24 -10.32
CA TRP A 199 4.67 14.11 -11.24
C TRP A 199 3.31 13.40 -11.37
N ALA A 200 2.58 13.23 -10.27
CA ALA A 200 1.29 12.55 -10.27
C ALA A 200 0.21 13.37 -10.97
N GLU A 201 0.16 14.68 -10.71
CA GLU A 201 -0.74 15.63 -11.38
C GLU A 201 -0.50 15.63 -12.90
N GLU A 202 0.78 15.71 -13.31
CA GLU A 202 1.16 15.60 -14.72
C GLU A 202 0.83 14.24 -15.32
N ALA A 203 0.94 13.14 -14.56
CA ALA A 203 0.60 11.81 -15.05
C ALA A 203 -0.89 11.67 -15.35
N VAL A 204 -1.74 12.29 -14.51
CA VAL A 204 -3.18 12.31 -14.73
C VAL A 204 -3.53 13.26 -15.88
N ALA A 205 -2.99 14.49 -15.89
CA ALA A 205 -3.24 15.46 -16.96
C ALA A 205 -2.82 14.96 -18.35
N ALA A 206 -1.70 14.23 -18.44
CA ALA A 206 -1.22 13.61 -19.68
C ALA A 206 -1.97 12.31 -20.05
N GLY A 207 -2.96 11.88 -19.25
CA GLY A 207 -3.73 10.65 -19.49
C GLY A 207 -2.93 9.36 -19.38
N ARG A 208 -1.74 9.40 -18.73
CA ARG A 208 -0.89 8.22 -18.47
C ARG A 208 -1.51 7.30 -17.41
N VAL A 209 -2.32 7.87 -16.52
CA VAL A 209 -3.21 7.13 -15.60
C VAL A 209 -4.61 7.69 -15.75
N ARG A 210 -5.62 6.84 -15.65
CA ARG A 210 -7.03 7.22 -15.72
C ARG A 210 -7.78 6.58 -14.57
N TRP A 211 -8.78 7.28 -14.04
CA TRP A 211 -9.60 6.81 -12.92
C TRP A 211 -10.25 5.47 -13.25
N ARG A 212 -11.06 5.44 -14.30
CA ARG A 212 -11.57 4.22 -14.93
C ARG A 212 -11.33 4.37 -16.42
N GLN A 213 -11.06 3.28 -17.13
CA GLN A 213 -11.25 3.32 -18.57
C GLN A 213 -12.74 3.57 -18.79
N GLU A 214 -13.09 4.73 -19.33
CA GLU A 214 -14.42 4.92 -19.91
C GLU A 214 -14.55 3.86 -21.00
N VAL A 215 -15.33 2.83 -20.69
CA VAL A 215 -15.82 1.89 -21.69
C VAL A 215 -16.86 2.69 -22.46
N TRP A 216 -16.45 3.23 -23.61
CA TRP A 216 -17.34 3.83 -24.58
C TRP A 216 -18.21 2.75 -25.23
#